data_AF-A0AAJ4E1A0-F1
#
_entry.id   AF-A0AAJ4E1A0-F1
#
_cell.length_a   1.000
_cell.length_b   1.000
_cell.length_c   1.000
_cell.angle_alpha   90.00
_cell.angle_beta   90.00
_cell.angle_gamma   90.00
#
_symmetry.space_group_name_H-M   'P 1'
#
loop_
_entity.id
_entity.type
_entity.pdbx_description
1 polymer ?
#
loop_
_entity_poly.entity_id
_entity_poly.type
_entity_poly.pdbx_seq_one_letter_code
_entity_poly.pdbx_strand_id
1 'polypeptide(L)'
;MQSQQHADGELLQVFGKVIAIVLLLTLLSVLGFRYFGSVNNISAQGLRVDHTRLLNVLGMVKAQWLAQGRPDEMHLSWDSAGTEYATSIVKMSSGGWPLPNQADSSGCEQLWYQLLGHDTLSQQLVSKMSAEGDVCSYIANNSDRLGYQLISGHVIFLTNDK
;
A
#
# COMPACT_ATOMS: atom_id res chain seq x y z
N MET A 1 44.54 -11.14 -53.02
CA MET A 1 43.21 -11.82 -53.04
C MET A 1 42.87 -12.55 -51.73
N GLN A 2 43.78 -12.70 -50.75
CA GLN A 2 43.46 -13.35 -49.45
C GLN A 2 42.80 -12.44 -48.40
N SER A 3 42.95 -11.12 -48.47
CA SER A 3 42.38 -10.20 -47.48
C SER A 3 40.85 -10.04 -47.58
N GLN A 4 40.27 -10.26 -48.75
CA GLN A 4 38.81 -10.18 -48.96
C GLN A 4 38.07 -11.35 -48.30
N GLN A 5 38.61 -12.57 -48.35
CA GLN A 5 37.95 -13.73 -47.73
C GLN A 5 37.96 -13.68 -46.19
N HIS A 6 38.98 -13.07 -45.59
CA HIS A 6 39.01 -12.84 -44.14
C HIS A 6 38.03 -11.75 -43.70
N ALA A 7 37.89 -10.68 -44.48
CA ALA A 7 36.94 -9.62 -44.21
C ALA A 7 35.48 -10.11 -44.29
N ASP A 8 35.14 -10.92 -45.29
CA ASP A 8 33.79 -11.48 -45.45
C ASP A 8 33.40 -12.44 -44.32
N GLY A 9 34.35 -13.23 -43.82
CA GLY A 9 34.15 -14.12 -42.68
C GLY A 9 33.92 -13.37 -41.37
N GLU A 10 34.68 -12.31 -41.11
CA GLU A 10 34.48 -11.42 -39.95
C GLU A 10 33.16 -10.66 -40.05
N LEU A 11 32.80 -10.15 -41.23
CA LEU A 11 31.52 -9.48 -41.49
C LEU A 11 30.33 -10.39 -41.20
N LEU A 12 30.34 -11.63 -41.70
CA LEU A 12 29.28 -12.61 -41.44
C LEU A 12 29.16 -12.95 -39.94
N GLN A 13 30.28 -13.05 -39.23
CA GLN A 13 30.29 -13.33 -37.80
C GLN A 13 29.75 -12.14 -36.97
N VAL A 14 30.07 -10.91 -37.36
CA VAL A 14 29.54 -9.69 -36.72
C VAL A 14 28.05 -9.54 -36.99
N PHE A 15 27.58 -9.76 -38.22
CA PHE A 15 26.15 -9.73 -38.55
C PHE A 15 25.34 -10.75 -37.74
N GLY A 16 25.86 -11.97 -37.58
CA GLY A 16 25.21 -12.99 -36.73
C GLY A 16 25.08 -12.55 -35.26
N LYS A 17 26.11 -11.92 -34.71
CA LYS A 17 26.07 -11.37 -33.33
C LYS A 17 25.06 -10.22 -33.20
N VAL A 18 24.98 -9.33 -34.19
CA VAL A 18 24.02 -8.21 -34.18
C VAL A 18 22.59 -8.74 -34.21
N ILE A 19 22.29 -9.73 -35.05
CA ILE A 19 20.96 -10.35 -35.11
C ILE A 19 20.60 -11.00 -33.77
N ALA A 20 21.54 -11.73 -33.15
CA ALA A 20 21.32 -12.35 -31.84
C ALA A 20 21.04 -11.32 -30.73
N ILE A 21 21.74 -10.20 -30.72
CA ILE A 21 21.51 -9.10 -29.76
C ILE A 21 20.14 -8.46 -29.98
N VAL A 22 19.74 -8.23 -31.23
CA VAL A 22 18.41 -7.67 -31.55
C VAL A 22 17.30 -8.62 -31.12
N LEU A 23 17.47 -9.93 -31.35
CA LEU A 23 16.53 -10.95 -30.88
C LEU A 23 16.45 -11.02 -29.35
N LEU A 24 17.58 -10.91 -28.65
CA LEU A 24 17.60 -10.86 -27.19
C LEU A 24 16.87 -9.61 -26.67
N LEU A 25 17.16 -8.44 -27.24
CA LEU A 25 16.56 -7.17 -26.83
C LEU A 25 15.05 -7.15 -27.08
N THR A 26 14.60 -7.66 -28.22
CA THR A 26 13.16 -7.79 -28.52
C THR A 26 12.47 -8.73 -27.53
N LEU A 27 13.10 -9.86 -27.19
CA LEU A 27 12.56 -10.80 -26.21
C LEU A 27 12.48 -10.17 -24.81
N LEU A 28 13.53 -9.47 -24.37
CA LEU A 28 13.53 -8.71 -23.12
C LEU A 28 12.50 -7.58 -23.12
N SER A 29 12.30 -6.90 -24.24
CA SER A 29 11.32 -5.83 -24.39
C SER A 29 9.90 -6.37 -24.24
N VAL A 30 9.56 -7.47 -24.92
CA VAL A 30 8.25 -8.13 -24.79
C VAL A 30 8.00 -8.62 -23.36
N LEU A 31 8.99 -9.23 -22.72
CA LEU A 31 8.90 -9.65 -21.33
C LEU A 31 8.73 -8.46 -20.38
N GLY A 32 9.48 -7.39 -20.61
CA GLY A 32 9.38 -6.14 -19.84
C GLY A 32 7.97 -5.56 -19.95
N PHE A 33 7.48 -5.29 -21.15
CA PHE A 33 6.14 -4.72 -21.35
C PHE A 33 5.04 -5.59 -20.75
N ARG A 34 5.12 -6.91 -20.89
CA ARG A 34 4.13 -7.83 -20.30
C ARG A 34 4.20 -7.83 -18.77
N TYR A 35 5.40 -7.82 -18.19
CA TYR A 35 5.59 -7.82 -16.75
C TYR A 35 5.14 -6.49 -16.12
N PHE A 36 5.57 -5.36 -16.68
CA PHE A 36 5.15 -4.03 -16.22
C PHE A 36 3.62 -3.82 -16.35
N GLY A 37 2.97 -4.36 -17.39
CA GLY A 37 1.52 -4.36 -17.48
C GLY A 37 0.83 -5.15 -16.36
N SER A 38 1.44 -6.24 -15.89
CA SER A 38 0.93 -7.04 -14.76
C SER A 38 1.20 -6.41 -13.38
N VAL A 39 2.22 -5.54 -13.26
CA VAL A 39 2.58 -4.88 -11.99
C VAL A 39 1.51 -3.88 -11.54
N ASN A 40 0.75 -3.29 -12.47
CA ASN A 40 -0.38 -2.44 -12.09
C ASN A 40 -1.45 -3.19 -11.28
N ASN A 41 -1.59 -4.51 -11.43
CA ASN A 41 -2.50 -5.34 -10.63
C ASN A 41 -1.98 -5.65 -9.21
N ILE A 42 -0.71 -5.32 -8.91
CA ILE A 42 -0.11 -5.52 -7.57
C ILE A 42 -0.59 -4.42 -6.60
N SER A 43 -0.99 -3.25 -7.10
CA SER A 43 -1.54 -2.16 -6.28
C SER A 43 -2.83 -2.57 -5.55
N ALA A 44 -3.75 -3.26 -6.24
CA ALA A 44 -4.98 -3.81 -5.65
C ALA A 44 -4.71 -4.94 -4.64
N GLN A 45 -3.57 -5.65 -4.77
CA GLN A 45 -3.15 -6.63 -3.77
C GLN A 45 -2.63 -5.94 -2.50
N GLY A 46 -1.90 -4.83 -2.62
CA GLY A 46 -1.47 -4.01 -1.48
C GLY A 46 -2.65 -3.54 -0.63
N LEU A 47 -3.68 -2.98 -1.26
CA LEU A 47 -4.87 -2.50 -0.55
C LEU A 47 -5.64 -3.61 0.17
N ARG A 48 -5.69 -4.83 -0.42
CA ARG A 48 -6.29 -5.99 0.23
C ARG A 48 -5.50 -6.44 1.47
N VAL A 49 -4.18 -6.39 1.40
CA VAL A 49 -3.31 -6.68 2.55
C VAL A 49 -3.55 -5.66 3.67
N ASP A 50 -3.63 -4.38 3.33
CA ASP A 50 -3.92 -3.31 4.29
C ASP A 50 -5.31 -3.45 4.90
N HIS A 51 -6.32 -3.82 4.12
CA HIS A 51 -7.66 -4.11 4.62
C HIS A 51 -7.65 -5.25 5.65
N THR A 52 -7.00 -6.38 5.34
CA THR A 52 -6.90 -7.51 6.29
C THR A 52 -6.11 -7.15 7.53
N ARG A 53 -5.01 -6.40 7.38
CA ARG A 53 -4.21 -5.91 8.51
C ARG A 53 -5.04 -5.01 9.41
N LEU A 54 -5.80 -4.08 8.83
CA LEU A 54 -6.67 -3.18 9.56
C LEU A 54 -7.69 -3.95 10.40
N LEU A 55 -8.38 -4.93 9.82
CA LEU A 55 -9.35 -5.75 10.55
C LEU A 55 -8.73 -6.48 11.74
N ASN A 56 -7.52 -7.01 11.56
CA ASN A 56 -6.80 -7.70 12.64
C ASN A 56 -6.40 -6.73 13.76
N VAL A 57 -5.86 -5.56 13.41
CA VAL A 57 -5.47 -4.53 14.39
C VAL A 57 -6.69 -4.00 15.13
N LEU A 58 -7.77 -3.65 14.41
CA LEU A 58 -9.03 -3.19 15.01
C LEU A 58 -9.63 -4.24 15.95
N GLY A 59 -9.58 -5.53 15.57
CA GLY A 59 -10.01 -6.63 16.43
C GLY A 59 -9.19 -6.73 17.72
N MET A 60 -7.86 -6.60 17.61
CA MET A 60 -6.95 -6.61 18.76
C MET A 60 -7.19 -5.41 19.69
N VAL A 61 -7.29 -4.20 19.12
CA VAL A 61 -7.55 -2.97 19.87
C VAL A 61 -8.87 -3.06 20.62
N LYS A 62 -9.92 -3.54 19.97
CA LYS A 62 -11.23 -3.73 20.60
C LYS A 62 -11.18 -4.75 21.73
N ALA A 63 -10.45 -5.86 21.56
CA ALA A 63 -10.28 -6.86 22.60
C ALA A 63 -9.55 -6.29 23.82
N GLN A 64 -8.48 -5.52 23.59
CA GLN A 64 -7.70 -4.89 24.66
C GLN A 64 -8.51 -3.76 25.35
N TRP A 65 -9.33 -3.00 24.62
CA TRP A 65 -10.27 -2.03 25.18
C TRP A 65 -11.31 -2.69 26.10
N LEU A 66 -11.87 -3.82 25.68
CA LEU A 66 -12.78 -4.62 26.50
C LEU A 66 -12.10 -5.16 27.76
N ALA A 67 -10.86 -5.64 27.62
CA ALA A 67 -10.08 -6.18 28.74
C ALA A 67 -9.70 -5.10 29.78
N GLN A 68 -9.49 -3.86 29.36
CA GLN A 68 -9.14 -2.73 30.21
C GLN A 68 -10.36 -2.02 30.85
N GLY A 69 -11.57 -2.52 30.61
CA GLY A 69 -12.77 -1.94 31.22
C GLY A 69 -13.32 -0.71 30.48
N ARG A 70 -13.06 -0.60 29.18
CA ARG A 70 -13.61 0.44 28.28
C ARG A 70 -13.14 1.86 28.57
N PRO A 71 -11.82 2.12 28.60
CA PRO A 71 -11.30 3.46 28.83
C PRO A 71 -11.60 4.40 27.65
N ASP A 72 -11.70 5.69 27.93
CA ASP A 72 -11.87 6.75 26.92
C ASP A 72 -10.58 7.04 26.15
N GLU A 73 -9.42 6.72 26.75
CA GLU A 73 -8.10 6.85 26.14
C GLU A 73 -7.30 5.57 26.38
N MET A 74 -6.57 5.12 25.37
CA MET A 74 -5.92 3.82 25.42
C MET A 74 -4.57 3.83 24.71
N HIS A 75 -3.57 3.23 25.35
CA HIS A 75 -2.26 3.01 24.76
C HIS A 75 -2.31 1.82 23.80
N LEU A 76 -2.18 2.08 22.51
CA LEU A 76 -2.09 1.09 21.45
C LEU A 76 -0.73 0.36 21.55
N SER A 77 -0.74 -0.88 22.01
CA SER A 77 0.47 -1.72 22.16
C SER A 77 0.61 -2.78 21.07
N TRP A 78 -0.10 -2.63 19.95
CA TRP A 78 -0.09 -3.62 18.87
C TRP A 78 1.20 -3.58 18.05
N ASP A 79 1.91 -2.43 18.03
CA ASP A 79 3.23 -2.31 17.43
C ASP A 79 4.32 -2.63 18.46
N SER A 80 4.72 -3.90 18.51
CA SER A 80 5.87 -4.36 19.31
C SER A 80 7.21 -4.11 18.61
N ALA A 81 7.22 -3.45 17.45
CA ALA A 81 8.41 -3.20 16.64
C ALA A 81 9.00 -1.79 16.85
N GLY A 82 9.18 -1.38 18.10
CA GLY A 82 10.27 -0.46 18.51
C GLY A 82 10.39 0.89 17.82
N THR A 83 9.36 1.44 17.18
CA THR A 83 9.41 2.81 16.65
C THR A 83 8.87 3.78 17.71
N GLU A 84 9.79 4.51 18.35
CA GLU A 84 9.59 5.50 19.43
C GLU A 84 8.67 6.70 19.07
N TYR A 85 8.07 6.72 17.88
CA TYR A 85 7.42 7.89 17.31
C TYR A 85 5.95 7.63 16.96
N ALA A 86 5.16 7.35 17.99
CA ALA A 86 3.80 7.86 18.08
C ALA A 86 3.44 7.85 19.56
N THR A 87 2.96 8.97 20.09
CA THR A 87 2.08 8.93 21.25
C THR A 87 0.97 7.93 20.93
N SER A 88 1.12 6.71 21.43
CA SER A 88 0.24 5.57 21.17
C SER A 88 -1.06 5.68 21.95
N ILE A 89 -1.23 6.75 22.72
CA ILE A 89 -2.48 7.09 23.37
C ILE A 89 -3.43 7.58 22.31
N VAL A 90 -4.49 6.81 22.09
CA VAL A 90 -5.55 7.12 21.14
C VAL A 90 -6.87 7.23 21.89
N LYS A 91 -7.67 8.22 21.51
CA LYS A 91 -9.02 8.40 22.02
C LYS A 91 -9.92 7.32 21.46
N MET A 92 -10.81 6.79 22.28
CA MET A 92 -11.71 5.71 21.90
C MET A 92 -13.13 6.25 21.77
N SER A 93 -13.86 5.78 20.76
CA SER A 93 -15.29 6.01 20.68
C SER A 93 -16.01 5.20 21.75
N SER A 94 -17.27 5.54 22.02
CA SER A 94 -18.14 4.75 22.90
C SER A 94 -18.30 3.29 22.46
N GLY A 95 -18.04 3.00 21.18
CA GLY A 95 -18.04 1.65 20.60
C GLY A 95 -16.72 0.89 20.76
N GLY A 96 -15.69 1.51 21.35
CA GLY A 96 -14.36 0.93 21.54
C GLY A 96 -13.49 0.98 20.29
N TRP A 97 -13.64 2.04 19.50
CA TRP A 97 -12.93 2.22 18.23
C TRP A 97 -11.99 3.43 18.25
N PRO A 98 -10.78 3.33 17.69
CA PRO A 98 -9.82 4.42 17.58
C PRO A 98 -10.38 5.67 16.89
N LEU A 99 -10.21 6.83 17.53
CA LEU A 99 -10.58 8.13 17.00
C LEU A 99 -9.33 8.95 16.65
N PRO A 100 -9.37 9.75 15.57
CA PRO A 100 -8.29 10.67 15.26
C PRO A 100 -8.25 11.81 16.29
N ASN A 101 -7.07 12.35 16.55
CA ASN A 101 -6.89 13.48 17.47
C ASN A 101 -7.58 14.76 16.95
N GLN A 102 -7.66 14.89 15.62
CA GLN A 102 -8.27 16.03 14.91
C GLN A 102 -9.22 15.49 13.84
N ALA A 103 -10.37 16.15 13.66
CA ALA A 103 -11.38 15.75 12.67
C ALA A 103 -11.06 16.29 11.26
N ASP A 104 -9.80 16.15 10.83
CA ASP A 104 -9.31 16.61 9.54
C ASP A 104 -8.49 15.54 8.80
N SER A 105 -8.04 15.85 7.59
CA SER A 105 -7.23 14.94 6.78
C SER A 105 -5.93 14.53 7.48
N SER A 106 -5.30 15.45 8.21
CA SER A 106 -4.08 15.16 8.97
C SER A 106 -4.33 14.22 10.16
N GLY A 107 -5.45 14.36 10.86
CA GLY A 107 -5.85 13.48 11.95
C GLY A 107 -6.18 12.08 11.45
N CYS A 108 -6.84 11.95 10.30
CA CYS A 108 -7.01 10.65 9.65
C CYS A 108 -5.67 10.04 9.24
N GLU A 109 -4.74 10.83 8.71
CA GLU A 109 -3.41 10.35 8.32
C GLU A 109 -2.63 9.83 9.53
N GLN A 110 -2.64 10.58 10.64
CA GLN A 110 -2.05 10.15 11.92
C GLN A 110 -2.67 8.85 12.43
N LEU A 111 -4.00 8.72 12.36
CA LEU A 111 -4.69 7.50 12.74
C LEU A 111 -4.27 6.31 11.86
N TRP A 112 -4.13 6.52 10.55
CA TRP A 112 -3.65 5.48 9.64
C TRP A 112 -2.22 5.04 9.98
N TYR A 113 -1.32 5.99 10.27
CA TYR A 113 0.02 5.67 10.79
C TYR A 113 -0.04 4.83 12.07
N GLN A 114 -0.93 5.18 13.00
CA GLN A 114 -1.13 4.48 14.28
C GLN A 114 -1.83 3.13 14.18
N LEU A 115 -2.43 2.75 13.04
CA LEU A 115 -3.13 1.47 12.86
C LEU A 115 -2.46 0.54 11.85
N LEU A 116 -1.82 1.10 10.81
CA LEU A 116 -1.21 0.34 9.72
C LEU A 116 0.31 0.47 9.68
N GLY A 117 0.90 1.43 10.39
CA GLY A 117 2.34 1.69 10.39
C GLY A 117 2.82 2.45 9.15
N HIS A 118 4.06 2.95 9.22
CA HIS A 118 4.62 3.93 8.28
C HIS A 118 4.83 3.41 6.85
N ASP A 119 5.15 2.12 6.67
CA ASP A 119 5.48 1.55 5.35
C ASP A 119 4.30 1.56 4.37
N THR A 120 3.07 1.48 4.90
CA THR A 120 1.85 1.45 4.07
C THR A 120 1.58 2.79 3.39
N LEU A 121 2.05 3.91 3.96
CA LEU A 121 1.80 5.26 3.46
C LEU A 121 2.85 5.77 2.45
N SER A 122 3.90 4.97 2.19
CA SER A 122 4.91 5.26 1.17
C SER A 122 4.35 5.33 -0.27
N GLN A 123 3.11 4.86 -0.48
CA GLN A 123 2.43 4.85 -1.78
C GLN A 123 1.48 6.06 -1.96
N GLN A 124 1.96 7.31 -1.90
CA GLN A 124 1.21 8.53 -2.32
C GLN A 124 -0.31 8.52 -1.97
N LEU A 125 -0.65 8.19 -0.72
CA LEU A 125 -2.05 8.03 -0.34
C LEU A 125 -2.66 9.39 0.02
N VAL A 126 -3.84 9.66 -0.54
CA VAL A 126 -4.60 10.86 -0.19
C VAL A 126 -5.60 10.49 0.90
N SER A 127 -5.36 10.95 2.13
CA SER A 127 -6.33 10.85 3.23
C SER A 127 -7.42 11.90 3.05
N LYS A 128 -8.68 11.49 3.23
CA LYS A 128 -9.84 12.39 3.22
C LYS A 128 -10.77 12.06 4.36
N MET A 129 -11.16 13.09 5.10
CA MET A 129 -12.25 13.02 6.06
C MET A 129 -13.58 13.26 5.31
N SER A 130 -14.61 12.50 5.66
CA SER A 130 -15.99 12.75 5.22
C SER A 130 -16.45 14.15 5.62
N ALA A 131 -17.37 14.76 4.87
CA ALA A 131 -17.95 16.05 5.22
C ALA A 131 -18.66 16.02 6.59
N GLU A 132 -19.09 14.84 7.03
CA GLU A 132 -19.72 14.60 8.33
C GLU A 132 -18.70 14.30 9.44
N GLY A 133 -17.41 14.15 9.11
CA GLY A 133 -16.34 13.89 10.08
C GLY A 133 -16.34 12.49 10.67
N ASP A 134 -17.08 11.56 10.08
CA ASP A 134 -17.41 10.25 10.64
C ASP A 134 -16.62 9.08 9.99
N VAL A 135 -16.10 9.31 8.77
CA VAL A 135 -15.33 8.34 8.00
C VAL A 135 -13.97 8.92 7.61
N CYS A 136 -12.91 8.24 8.02
CA CYS A 136 -11.57 8.44 7.50
C CYS A 136 -11.37 7.53 6.28
N SER A 137 -11.14 8.11 5.12
CA SER A 137 -10.86 7.36 3.89
C SER A 137 -9.44 7.63 3.40
N TYR A 138 -8.85 6.64 2.76
CA TYR A 138 -7.64 6.83 1.97
C TYR A 138 -7.84 6.28 0.56
N ILE A 139 -7.20 6.94 -0.41
CA ILE A 139 -7.29 6.61 -1.83
C ILE A 139 -5.90 6.20 -2.31
N ALA A 140 -5.81 5.01 -2.89
CA ALA A 140 -4.58 4.51 -3.53
C ALA A 140 -4.45 5.05 -4.96
N ASN A 141 -3.24 4.94 -5.54
CA ASN A 141 -2.94 5.46 -6.89
C ASN A 141 -3.82 4.87 -8.01
N ASN A 142 -4.32 3.65 -7.83
CA ASN A 142 -5.24 2.98 -8.75
C ASN A 142 -6.72 3.43 -8.58
N SER A 143 -6.97 4.44 -7.75
CA SER A 143 -8.30 4.94 -7.35
C SER A 143 -9.11 3.99 -6.48
N ASP A 144 -8.54 2.87 -6.02
CA ASP A 144 -9.17 2.06 -4.98
C ASP A 144 -9.21 2.85 -3.66
N ARG A 145 -10.23 2.58 -2.85
CA ARG A 145 -10.48 3.32 -1.61
C ARG A 145 -10.69 2.37 -0.45
N LEU A 146 -10.06 2.69 0.67
CA LEU A 146 -10.39 2.12 1.97
C LEU A 146 -10.98 3.22 2.86
N GLY A 147 -12.15 2.96 3.43
CA GLY A 147 -12.83 3.81 4.39
C GLY A 147 -12.91 3.14 5.74
N TYR A 148 -12.77 3.93 6.80
CA TYR A 148 -12.91 3.49 8.17
C TYR A 148 -13.90 4.39 8.90
N GLN A 149 -14.99 3.80 9.40
CA GLN A 149 -16.01 4.53 10.14
C GLN A 149 -15.67 4.57 11.64
N LEU A 150 -15.54 5.80 12.16
CA LEU A 150 -15.00 6.09 13.50
C LEU A 150 -15.90 5.60 14.65
N ILE A 151 -17.21 5.53 14.41
CA ILE A 151 -18.21 5.17 15.44
C ILE A 151 -18.49 3.67 15.46
N SER A 152 -18.57 3.04 14.28
CA SER A 152 -18.97 1.63 14.15
C SER A 152 -17.79 0.67 14.03
N GLY A 153 -16.61 1.19 13.70
CA GLY A 153 -15.43 0.41 13.35
C GLY A 153 -15.55 -0.32 12.02
N HIS A 154 -16.57 -0.02 11.22
CA HIS A 154 -16.78 -0.66 9.93
C HIS A 154 -15.71 -0.22 8.93
N VAL A 155 -15.17 -1.19 8.21
CA VAL A 155 -14.18 -0.97 7.15
C VAL A 155 -14.88 -1.12 5.80
N ILE A 156 -14.78 -0.10 4.96
CA ILE A 156 -15.38 -0.03 3.62
C ILE A 156 -14.25 -0.18 2.61
N PHE A 157 -14.34 -1.16 1.72
CA PHE A 157 -13.36 -1.40 0.66
C PHE A 157 -14.04 -1.26 -0.69
N LEU A 158 -13.54 -0.34 -1.53
CA LEU A 158 -14.04 -0.07 -2.87
C LEU A 158 -12.91 -0.25 -3.87
N THR A 159 -13.03 -1.25 -4.74
CA THR A 159 -12.14 -1.44 -5.89
C THR A 159 -12.71 -0.73 -7.10
N ASN A 160 -11.84 -0.09 -7.87
CA ASN A 160 -12.17 0.45 -9.18
C ASN A 160 -11.93 -0.63 -10.25
N ASP A 161 -12.65 -1.75 -10.14
CA ASP A 161 -12.61 -2.80 -11.16
C ASP A 161 -13.46 -2.32 -12.37
N LYS A 162 -12.77 -1.81 -13.40
CA LYS A 162 -13.33 -1.58 -14.73
C LYS A 162 -12.81 -2.62 -15.72
#